data_AF-A0A8T7L9V6-F1
#
_entry.id   AF-A0A8T7L9V6-F1
#
_cell.length_a   1.000
_cell.length_b   1.000
_cell.length_c   1.000
_cell.angle_alpha   90.00
_cell.angle_beta   90.00
_cell.angle_gamma   90.00
#
_symmetry.space_group_name_H-M   'P 1'
#
loop_
_entity.id
_entity.type
_entity.pdbx_description
1 polymer ?
#
loop_
_entity_poly.entity_id
_entity_poly.type
_entity_poly.pdbx_seq_one_letter_code
_entity_poly.pdbx_strand_id
1 'polypeptide(L)' 'MSRFFCADLLSGARSAAQLEDNMAVLEWQLSDDQLERLDAVSRIEMGFPHGFLDGNRYIFGATFDKIDQERR' A
#
# COMPACT_ATOMS: atom_id res chain seq x y z
N MET A 1 -6.16 -6.35 -10.43
CA MET A 1 -5.92 -6.43 -8.97
C MET A 1 -4.63 -7.20 -8.78
N SER A 2 -3.49 -6.50 -8.79
CA SER A 2 -2.19 -7.12 -8.56
C SER A 2 -2.12 -7.46 -7.07
N ARG A 3 -2.29 -8.74 -6.75
CA ARG A 3 -2.08 -9.25 -5.39
C ARG A 3 -0.63 -8.92 -5.02
N PHE A 4 -0.41 -8.26 -3.88
CA PHE A 4 0.92 -8.00 -3.33
C PHE A 4 1.59 -9.33 -2.99
N PHE A 5 2.14 -10.00 -4.00
CA PHE A 5 3.20 -10.98 -3.81
C PHE A 5 4.49 -10.18 -3.91
N CYS A 6 5.17 -10.00 -2.77
CA CYS A 6 6.57 -9.61 -2.80
C CYS A 6 7.34 -10.80 -3.37
N ALA A 7 7.43 -10.87 -4.70
CA ALA A 7 8.08 -11.99 -5.40
C ALA A 7 9.57 -12.10 -5.04
N ASP A 8 10.15 -11.01 -4.50
CA ASP A 8 11.54 -10.92 -4.06
C ASP A 8 11.62 -10.44 -2.59
N LEU A 9 11.01 -11.19 -1.67
CA LEU A 9 11.12 -10.90 -0.23
C LEU A 9 12.58 -10.95 0.23
N LEU A 10 13.20 -9.78 0.40
CA LEU A 10 14.54 -9.66 0.96
C LEU A 10 14.47 -9.80 2.50
N SER A 11 14.45 -11.03 3.00
CA SER A 11 14.45 -11.32 4.43
C SER A 11 15.86 -11.56 4.97
N GLY A 12 16.22 -10.92 6.08
CA GLY A 12 17.47 -11.18 6.78
C GLY A 12 17.32 -12.38 7.74
N ALA A 13 18.24 -13.34 7.69
CA ALA A 13 18.30 -14.46 8.64
C ALA A 13 19.70 -14.58 9.25
N ARG A 14 19.76 -14.72 10.59
CA ARG A 14 21.02 -14.91 11.34
C ARG A 14 21.27 -16.36 11.75
N SER A 15 20.38 -17.28 11.36
CA SER A 15 20.45 -18.72 11.64
C SER A 15 19.69 -19.51 10.57
N ALA A 16 20.02 -20.79 10.40
CA ALA A 16 19.34 -21.68 9.46
C ALA A 16 17.84 -21.83 9.78
N ALA A 17 17.49 -21.99 11.06
CA ALA A 17 16.09 -22.12 11.48
C ALA A 17 15.24 -20.90 11.12
N GLN A 18 15.81 -19.69 11.22
CA GLN A 18 15.10 -18.47 10.83
C GLN A 18 14.91 -18.37 9.31
N LEU A 19 15.89 -18.85 8.54
CA LEU A 19 15.76 -18.90 7.09
C LEU A 19 14.64 -19.88 6.68
N GLU A 20 14.60 -21.06 7.31
CA GLU A 20 13.54 -22.06 7.10
C GLU A 20 12.16 -21.49 7.44
N ASP A 21 12.02 -20.83 8.59
CA ASP A 21 10.77 -20.19 9.02
C ASP A 21 10.31 -19.08 8.05
N ASN A 22 11.23 -18.23 7.57
CA ASN A 22 10.92 -17.21 6.58
C ASN A 22 10.43 -17.83 5.26
N MET A 23 11.03 -18.94 4.81
CA MET A 23 10.64 -19.60 3.55
C MET A 23 9.29 -20.32 3.64
N ALA A 24 8.85 -20.70 4.84
CA ALA A 24 7.55 -21.35 5.05
C ALA A 24 6.36 -20.49 4.61
N VAL A 25 6.55 -19.17 4.44
CA VAL A 25 5.54 -18.25 3.87
C VAL A 25 5.08 -18.64 2.46
N LEU A 26 5.89 -19.41 1.71
CA LEU A 26 5.57 -19.84 0.35
C LEU A 26 4.54 -21.00 0.32
N GLU A 27 4.31 -21.65 1.45
CA GLU A 27 3.50 -22.87 1.54
C GLU A 27 2.02 -22.58 1.80
N TRP A 28 1.66 -21.33 2.12
CA TRP A 28 0.30 -20.96 2.48
C TRP A 28 -0.05 -19.56 2.00
N GLN A 29 -1.35 -19.25 1.98
CA GLN A 29 -1.88 -17.93 1.62
C GLN A 29 -2.92 -17.50 2.63
N LEU A 30 -2.95 -16.20 2.94
CA LEU A 30 -4.02 -15.61 3.72
C LEU A 30 -5.32 -15.63 2.89
N SER A 31 -6.45 -15.90 3.55
CA SER A 31 -7.76 -15.71 2.94
C SER A 31 -8.07 -14.22 2.76
N ASP A 32 -9.03 -13.91 1.88
CA ASP A 32 -9.44 -12.52 1.66
C ASP A 32 -9.94 -11.86 2.96
N ASP A 33 -10.71 -12.59 3.79
CA ASP A 33 -11.16 -12.10 5.11
C ASP A 33 -9.99 -11.81 6.07
N GLN A 34 -8.93 -12.62 6.04
CA GLN A 34 -7.75 -12.41 6.88
C GLN A 34 -6.94 -11.19 6.41
N LEU A 35 -6.82 -11.00 5.09
CA LEU A 35 -6.21 -9.82 4.51
C LEU A 35 -7.00 -8.56 4.85
N GLU A 36 -8.32 -8.58 4.73
CA GLU A 36 -9.17 -7.42 5.05
C GLU A 36 -9.04 -7.01 6.52
N ARG A 37 -8.96 -7.99 7.44
CA ARG A 37 -8.71 -7.71 8.86
C ARG A 37 -7.34 -7.07 9.09
N LEU A 38 -6.30 -7.50 8.37
CA LEU A 38 -4.96 -6.92 8.47
C LEU A 38 -4.92 -5.49 7.90
N ASP A 39 -5.58 -5.26 6.78
CA ASP A 39 -5.71 -3.92 6.18
C ASP A 39 -6.47 -2.97 7.11
N ALA A 40 -7.52 -3.45 7.78
CA ALA A 40 -8.31 -2.63 8.70
C ALA A 40 -7.47 -2.16 9.90
N VAL A 41 -6.67 -3.04 10.52
CA VAL A 41 -5.88 -2.68 11.71
C VAL A 41 -4.61 -1.90 11.38
N SER A 42 -4.07 -2.05 10.17
CA SER A 42 -2.85 -1.35 9.72
C SER A 42 -3.14 0.00 9.06
N ARG A 43 -4.41 0.33 8.81
CA ARG A 43 -4.81 1.58 8.19
C ARG A 43 -4.37 2.78 9.02
N ILE A 44 -3.56 3.64 8.40
CA ILE A 44 -3.17 4.93 8.96
C ILE A 44 -4.03 6.05 8.36
N GLU A 45 -4.28 7.11 9.15
CA GLU A 45 -4.80 8.36 8.60
C GLU A 45 -3.70 9.03 7.77
N MET A 46 -3.97 9.27 6.49
CA MET A 46 -3.00 9.83 5.54
C MET A 46 -2.56 11.28 5.88
N GLY A 47 -3.25 11.94 6.82
CA GLY A 47 -2.89 13.27 7.33
C GLY A 47 -2.87 14.37 6.27
N PHE A 48 -2.18 15.48 6.55
CA PHE A 48 -1.92 16.53 5.58
C PHE A 48 -0.59 16.29 4.85
N PRO A 49 -0.45 16.55 3.54
CA PRO A 49 -1.48 17.05 2.62
C PRO A 49 -2.34 15.92 2.01
N HIS A 50 -1.98 14.65 2.13
CA HIS A 50 -2.64 13.57 1.38
C HIS A 50 -4.16 13.47 1.59
N GLY A 51 -4.65 13.60 2.83
CA GLY A 51 -6.09 13.67 3.12
C GLY A 51 -6.77 15.00 2.77
N PHE A 52 -5.98 16.03 2.44
CA PHE A 52 -6.46 17.33 1.97
C PHE A 52 -6.45 17.44 0.43
N LEU A 53 -5.67 16.58 -0.26
CA LEU A 53 -5.47 16.67 -1.71
C LEU A 53 -6.67 16.16 -2.52
N ASP A 54 -7.40 15.15 -2.04
CA ASP A 54 -8.49 14.54 -2.80
C ASP A 54 -9.70 15.49 -2.91
N GLY A 55 -10.05 15.86 -4.16
CA GLY A 55 -11.25 16.64 -4.48
C GLY A 55 -11.22 18.12 -4.07
N ASN A 56 -10.13 18.61 -3.47
CA ASN A 56 -10.08 19.97 -2.96
C ASN A 56 -9.61 20.99 -4.02
N ARG A 57 -10.57 21.66 -4.65
CA ARG A 57 -10.33 22.71 -5.65
C ARG A 57 -9.48 23.89 -5.16
N TYR A 58 -9.35 24.09 -3.84
CA TYR A 58 -8.58 25.19 -3.26
C TYR A 58 -7.08 24.93 -3.24
N ILE A 59 -6.62 23.70 -3.48
CA ILE A 59 -5.20 23.40 -3.72
C ILE A 59 -4.66 24.26 -4.86
N PHE A 60 -5.51 24.50 -5.86
CA PHE A 60 -5.22 25.35 -7.02
C PHE A 60 -5.80 26.76 -6.85
N GLY A 61 -6.08 27.23 -5.63
CA GLY A 61 -6.69 28.55 -5.43
C GLY A 61 -8.06 28.72 -6.11
N ALA A 62 -8.82 27.62 -6.29
CA ALA A 62 -10.07 27.57 -7.05
C ALA A 62 -9.94 27.94 -8.54
N THR A 63 -8.74 27.92 -9.12
CA THR A 63 -8.48 28.19 -10.54
C THR A 63 -8.22 26.93 -11.37
N PHE A 64 -8.46 25.73 -10.82
CA PHE A 64 -8.22 24.46 -11.52
C PHE A 64 -8.88 24.40 -12.90
N ASP A 65 -10.11 24.90 -13.03
CA ASP A 65 -10.86 24.93 -14.30
C ASP A 65 -10.24 25.85 -15.38
N LYS A 66 -9.21 26.63 -15.02
CA LYS A 66 -8.45 27.52 -15.91
C LYS A 66 -7.11 26.91 -16.34
N ILE A 67 -6.78 25.71 -15.85
CA ILE A 67 -5.55 25.01 -16.20
C ILE A 67 -5.84 24.18 -17.46
N ASP A 68 -5.16 24.51 -18.56
CA ASP A 68 -5.19 23.69 -19.76
C ASP A 68 -4.49 22.35 -19.48
N GLN A 69 -5.27 21.29 -19.25
CA GLN A 69 -4.77 19.93 -19.07
C GLN A 69 -4.46 19.30 -20.44
N GLU A 70 -3.34 19.66 -21.05
CA GLU A 70 -2.88 19.06 -22.31
C GLU A 70 -2.09 17.75 -22.13
N ARG A 71 -2.48 16.85 -21.21
CA ARG A 71 -1.90 15.51 -21.15
C ARG A 71 -2.91 14.42 -21.48
N ARG A 72 -2.81 13.94 -22.71
CA ARG A 72 -3.36 12.69 -23.22
C ARG A 72 -2.25 11.63 -23.29
#